data_AF-A0A914LQJ5-F1
#
_entry.id   AF-A0A914LQJ5-F1
#
_cell.length_a   1.000
_cell.length_b   1.000
_cell.length_c   1.000
_cell.angle_alpha   90.00
_cell.angle_beta   90.00
_cell.angle_gamma   90.00
#
_symmetry.space_group_name_H-M   'P 1'
#
loop_
_entity.id
_entity.type
_entity.pdbx_description
1 polymer ?
#
loop_
_entity_poly.entity_id
_entity_poly.type
_entity_poly.pdbx_seq_one_letter_code
_entity_poly.pdbx_strand_id
1 'polypeptide(L)' 'MFLLIFLKLTALKRKFQADCYPDVRTKNELAKNLGLPAGVIGEWFKNKRQKAREESSRNSRINN' A
#
# COMPACT_ATOMS: atom_id res chain seq x y z
N MET A 1 -0.64 -13.59 16.22
CA MET A 1 -0.80 -12.15 15.90
C MET A 1 0.02 -11.71 14.67
N PHE A 2 1.32 -12.04 14.57
CA PHE A 2 2.18 -11.68 13.41
C PHE A 2 1.72 -12.23 12.05
N LEU A 3 1.16 -13.45 12.00
CA LEU A 3 0.70 -14.08 10.76
C LEU A 3 -0.48 -13.33 10.12
N LEU A 4 -1.37 -12.76 10.93
CA LEU A 4 -2.52 -11.97 10.48
C LEU A 4 -2.09 -10.64 9.86
N ILE A 5 -1.11 -9.98 10.47
CA ILE A 5 -0.52 -8.75 9.92
C ILE A 5 0.19 -9.04 8.59
N PHE A 6 0.95 -10.13 8.52
CA PHE A 6 1.63 -10.51 7.28
C PHE A 6 0.64 -10.83 6.15
N LEU A 7 -0.43 -11.58 6.43
CA LEU A 7 -1.47 -11.90 5.45
C LEU A 7 -2.17 -10.62 4.94
N LYS A 8 -2.56 -9.72 5.86
CA LYS A 8 -3.20 -8.44 5.52
C LYS A 8 -2.30 -7.56 4.65
N LEU A 9 -1.00 -7.46 4.99
CA LEU A 9 -0.01 -6.72 4.20
C LEU A 9 0.22 -7.33 2.81
N THR A 10 0.19 -8.65 2.71
CA THR A 10 0.38 -9.36 1.43
C THR A 10 -0.80 -9.13 0.49
N ALA A 11 -2.02 -9.13 1.02
CA ALA A 11 -3.23 -8.78 0.27
C ALA A 11 -3.21 -7.33 -0.22
N LEU A 12 -2.79 -6.38 0.63
CA LEU A 12 -2.60 -4.97 0.25
C LEU A 12 -1.55 -4.81 -0.87
N LYS A 13 -0.41 -5.52 -0.77
CA LYS A 13 0.62 -5.51 -1.81
C LYS A 13 0.12 -6.05 -3.15
N ARG A 14 -0.59 -7.18 -3.17
CA ARG A 14 -1.19 -7.73 -4.40
C ARG A 14 -2.16 -6.76 -5.05
N LYS A 15 -3.01 -6.11 -4.25
CA LYS A 15 -3.95 -5.10 -4.77
C LYS A 15 -3.23 -3.85 -5.30
N PHE A 16 -2.18 -3.40 -4.63
CA PHE A 16 -1.36 -2.28 -5.09
C PHE A 16 -0.70 -2.56 -6.45
N GLN A 17 -0.27 -3.80 -6.72
CA GLN A 17 0.28 -4.17 -8.03
C GLN A 17 -0.76 -4.10 -9.16
N ALA A 18 -2.04 -4.28 -8.85
CA ALA A 18 -3.13 -4.18 -9.83
C ALA A 18 -3.62 -2.74 -10.01
N ASP A 19 -3.72 -1.97 -8.92
CA ASP A 19 -4.17 -0.58 -8.93
C ASP A 19 -3.42 0.24 -7.86
N CYS A 20 -2.54 1.13 -8.31
CA CYS A 20 -1.75 2.02 -7.46
C CYS A 20 -2.55 3.20 -6.87
N TYR A 21 -3.74 3.48 -7.42
CA TYR A 21 -4.59 4.60 -7.06
C TYR A 21 -6.05 4.16 -6.86
N PRO A 22 -6.31 3.26 -5.89
CA PRO A 22 -7.65 2.79 -5.64
C PRO A 22 -8.56 3.97 -5.25
N ASP A 23 -9.75 3.99 -5.84
CA ASP A 23 -10.80 4.95 -5.47
C ASP A 23 -11.29 4.73 -4.02
N VAL A 24 -12.04 5.69 -3.47
CA VAL A 24 -12.69 5.58 -2.16
C VAL A 24 -13.56 4.32 -2.06
N ARG A 25 -14.28 3.94 -3.12
CA ARG A 25 -15.05 2.68 -3.14
C ARG A 25 -14.16 1.46 -2.97
N THR A 26 -13.09 1.37 -3.76
CA THR A 26 -12.14 0.25 -3.72
C THR A 26 -11.43 0.15 -2.36
N LYS A 27 -11.10 1.29 -1.75
CA LYS A 27 -10.56 1.35 -0.38
C LYS A 27 -11.53 0.82 0.66
N ASN A 28 -12.83 1.17 0.56
CA ASN A 28 -13.86 0.67 1.48
C ASN A 28 -14.14 -0.82 1.31
N GLU A 29 -14.06 -1.35 0.09
CA GLU A 29 -14.15 -2.80 -0.13
C GLU A 29 -12.94 -3.54 0.45
N LEU A 30 -11.72 -3.04 0.25
CA LEU A 30 -10.53 -3.60 0.92
C LEU A 30 -10.65 -3.53 2.44
N ALA A 31 -11.19 -2.44 2.98
CA ALA A 31 -11.41 -2.24 4.41
C ALA A 31 -12.29 -3.34 5.00
N LYS A 32 -13.41 -3.62 4.33
CA LYS A 32 -14.33 -4.71 4.69
C LYS A 32 -13.66 -6.08 4.57
N ASN A 33 -12.99 -6.35 3.45
CA ASN A 33 -12.36 -7.65 3.18
C ASN A 33 -11.19 -7.95 4.14
N LEU A 34 -10.46 -6.94 4.59
CA LEU A 34 -9.29 -7.09 5.47
C LEU A 34 -9.62 -6.89 6.95
N GLY A 35 -10.83 -6.43 7.26
CA GLY A 35 -11.21 -5.97 8.60
C GLY A 35 -10.26 -4.88 9.10
N LEU A 36 -9.98 -3.90 8.24
CA LEU A 36 -9.10 -2.76 8.53
C LEU A 36 -9.85 -1.46 8.26
N PRO A 37 -9.60 -0.38 9.02
CA PRO A 37 -10.17 0.92 8.69
C PRO A 37 -9.68 1.43 7.32
N ALA A 38 -10.56 2.06 6.55
CA ALA A 38 -10.21 2.64 5.24
C ALA A 38 -9.10 3.71 5.36
N GLY A 39 -8.99 4.39 6.50
CA GLY A 39 -7.91 5.33 6.81
C GLY A 39 -6.52 4.66 6.81
N VAL A 40 -6.39 3.51 7.48
CA VAL A 40 -5.15 2.73 7.54
C VAL A 40 -4.73 2.26 6.14
N ILE A 41 -5.70 1.85 5.33
CA ILE A 41 -5.45 1.48 3.93
C ILE A 41 -4.96 2.71 3.16
N GLY A 42 -5.63 3.86 3.30
CA GLY A 42 -5.23 5.11 2.67
C GLY A 42 -3.80 5.53 3.02
N GLU A 43 -3.42 5.47 4.29
CA GLU A 43 -2.06 5.72 4.78
C GLU A 43 -1.05 4.72 4.24
N TRP A 44 -1.40 3.43 4.21
CA TRP A 44 -0.54 2.40 3.64
C TRP A 44 -0.23 2.68 2.17
N PHE A 45 -1.26 3.03 1.37
CA PHE A 45 -1.08 3.39 -0.04
C PHE A 45 -0.26 4.69 -0.21
N LYS A 46 -0.44 5.69 0.66
CA LYS A 46 0.39 6.91 0.68
C LYS A 46 1.86 6.59 0.96
N ASN A 47 2.15 5.86 2.04
CA ASN A 47 3.50 5.46 2.42
C ASN A 47 4.16 4.61 1.33
N LYS A 48 3.39 3.74 0.68
CA LYS A 48 3.90 2.90 -0.39
C LYS A 48 4.31 3.71 -1.62
N ARG A 49 3.51 4.71 -2.02
CA ARG A 49 3.86 5.65 -3.10
C ARG A 49 5.04 6.55 -2.74
N GLN A 50 5.11 7.03 -1.50
CA GLN A 50 6.26 7.81 -1.04
C GLN A 50 7.54 6.99 -1.14
N LYS A 51 7.53 5.74 -0.68
CA LYS A 51 8.68 4.84 -0.80
C LYS A 51 9.11 4.62 -2.25
N ALA A 52 8.16 4.49 -3.18
CA ALA A 52 8.46 4.36 -4.61
C ALA A 52 9.14 5.62 -5.17
N ARG A 53 8.71 6.83 -4.77
CA ARG A 53 9.35 8.10 -5.16
C ARG A 53 10.75 8.24 -4.57
N GLU A 54 10.92 7.87 -3.30
CA GLU A 54 12.22 7.90 -2.66
C GLU A 54 13.21 6.95 -3.34
N GLU A 55 12.76 5.77 -3.76
CA GLU A 55 13.59 4.80 -4.46
C GLU A 55 14.06 5.32 -5.82
N SER A 56 13.19 5.99 -6.59
CA SER A 56 13.61 6.66 -7.84
C SER A 56 14.63 7.77 -7.59
N SER A 57 14.42 8.61 -6.57
CA SER A 57 15.33 9.71 -6.26
C SER A 57 16.67 9.22 -5.67
N ARG A 58 16.65 8.14 -4.90
CA ARG A 58 17.84 7.54 -4.30
C ARG A 58 18.68 6.85 -5.37
N ASN A 59 18.06 6.18 -6.34
CA ASN A 59 18.77 5.60 -7.48
C ASN A 59 19.50 6.69 -8.29
N SER A 60 18.86 7.84 -8.55
CA SER A 60 19.52 8.96 -9.23
C SER A 60 20.70 9.57 -8.47
N ARG A 61 20.74 9.46 -7.13
CA ARG A 61 21.85 9.95 -6.29
C ARG A 61 23.03 8.99 -6.22
N ILE A 62 22.84 7.70 -6.44
CA ILE A 62 23.91 6.69 -6.43
C ILE A 62 24.63 6.63 -7.78
N ASN A 63 23.93 6.96 -8.87
CA ASN A 63 24.44 6.86 -10.24
C ASN A 63 25.18 8.14 -10.73
N ASN A 64 25.48 9.09 -9.84
CA ASN A 64 26.12 10.38 -10.18
C ASN A 64 27.32 10.66 -9.28
#